data_AF-A0A961YHS9-F1
#
_entry.id   AF-A0A961YHS9-F1
#
_cell.length_a   1.000
_cell.length_b   1.000
_cell.length_c   1.000
_cell.angle_alpha   90.00
_cell.angle_beta   90.00
_cell.angle_gamma   90.00
#
_symmetry.space_group_name_H-M   'P 1'
#
loop_
_entity.id
_entity.type
_entity.pdbx_description
1 polymer ?
#
loop_
_entity_poly.entity_id
_entity_poly.type
_entity_poly.pdbx_seq_one_letter_code
_entity_poly.pdbx_strand_id
1 'polypeptide(L)'
;MKLDTLKQLNAARDAREAAILITDVTTGEERLVLEKEGYAGDPLEEEIAKRFRSGSSGMLKREDAGDLFFTVSVPPPRLVVIGAVHISQAL
;
A
#
# COMPACT_ATOMS: atom_id res chain seq x y z
N MET A 1 8.32 -0.37 13.31
CA MET A 1 6.92 0.07 13.14
C MET A 1 6.39 0.64 14.44
N LYS A 2 6.03 1.92 14.45
CA LYS A 2 5.45 2.62 15.61
C LYS A 2 4.01 2.15 15.82
N LEU A 3 3.56 2.11 17.07
CA LEU A 3 2.24 1.60 17.44
C LEU A 3 1.09 2.38 16.81
N ASP A 4 1.24 3.71 16.70
CA ASP A 4 0.22 4.57 16.11
C ASP A 4 0.04 4.30 14.61
N THR A 5 1.14 4.25 13.86
CA THR A 5 1.19 3.82 12.46
C THR A 5 0.51 2.47 12.24
N LEU A 6 0.75 1.50 13.15
CA LEU A 6 0.15 0.17 13.06
C LEU A 6 -1.36 0.20 13.28
N LYS A 7 -1.85 0.99 14.22
CA LYS A 7 -3.29 1.17 14.45
C LYS A 7 -3.96 1.78 13.23
N GLN A 8 -3.36 2.83 12.64
CA GLN A 8 -3.90 3.47 11.44
C GLN A 8 -3.91 2.53 10.24
N LEU A 9 -2.81 1.77 10.02
CA LEU A 9 -2.74 0.78 8.95
C LEU A 9 -3.80 -0.33 9.13
N ASN A 10 -4.01 -0.82 10.35
CA ASN A 10 -5.05 -1.82 10.62
C ASN A 10 -6.45 -1.25 10.37
N ALA A 11 -6.72 -0.02 10.81
CA ALA A 11 -8.00 0.63 10.54
C ALA A 11 -8.28 0.79 9.04
N ALA A 12 -7.26 1.18 8.25
CA ALA A 12 -7.36 1.25 6.80
C ALA A 12 -7.65 -0.12 6.18
N ARG A 13 -6.96 -1.19 6.64
CA ARG A 13 -7.19 -2.57 6.17
C ARG A 13 -8.62 -3.04 6.45
N ASP A 14 -9.12 -2.78 7.66
CA ASP A 14 -10.48 -3.14 8.06
C ASP A 14 -11.53 -2.37 7.26
N ALA A 15 -11.27 -1.09 6.98
CA ALA A 15 -12.10 -0.24 6.12
C ALA A 15 -11.97 -0.56 4.63
N ARG A 16 -11.10 -1.50 4.24
CA ARG A 16 -10.75 -1.80 2.84
C ARG A 16 -10.29 -0.57 2.07
N GLU A 17 -9.42 0.20 2.70
CA GLU A 17 -8.77 1.36 2.10
C GLU A 17 -7.32 1.00 1.75
N ALA A 18 -6.84 1.49 0.62
CA ALA A 18 -5.45 1.28 0.24
C ALA A 18 -4.51 2.16 1.07
N ALA A 19 -3.42 1.57 1.53
CA ALA A 19 -2.40 2.24 2.32
C ALA A 19 -1.00 1.84 1.86
N ILE A 20 -0.04 2.77 1.96
CA ILE A 20 1.38 2.53 1.74
C ILE A 20 2.15 3.03 2.96
N LEU A 21 2.92 2.15 3.58
CA LEU A 21 3.93 2.53 4.56
C LEU A 21 5.27 2.73 3.84
N ILE A 22 5.73 3.97 3.80
CA ILE A 22 7.03 4.34 3.25
C ILE A 22 8.02 4.33 4.40
N THR A 23 9.09 3.55 4.28
CA THR A 23 10.14 3.44 5.28
C THR A 23 11.48 3.85 4.66
N ASP A 24 12.17 4.81 5.25
CA ASP A 24 13.58 5.04 4.96
C ASP A 24 14.40 3.92 5.61
N VAL A 25 15.08 3.13 4.79
CA VAL A 25 15.79 1.93 5.25
C VAL A 25 17.08 2.29 6.00
N THR A 26 17.59 3.50 5.79
CA THR A 26 18.83 3.99 6.41
C THR A 26 18.54 4.57 7.79
N THR A 27 17.49 5.39 7.91
CA THR A 27 17.15 6.10 9.16
C THR A 27 16.11 5.37 10.01
N GLY A 28 15.33 4.47 9.41
CA GLY A 28 14.18 3.82 10.04
C GLY A 28 12.97 4.75 10.20
N GLU A 29 13.00 5.95 9.61
CA GLU A 29 11.84 6.83 9.57
C GLU A 29 10.72 6.21 8.74
N GLU A 30 9.50 6.35 9.24
CA GLU A 30 8.32 5.76 8.62
C GLU A 30 7.21 6.81 8.45
N ARG A 31 6.54 6.73 7.31
CA ARG A 31 5.42 7.59 6.95
C ARG A 31 4.32 6.76 6.31
N LEU A 32 3.11 6.88 6.83
CA LEU A 32 1.92 6.24 6.27
C LEU A 32 1.26 7.17 5.27
N VAL A 33 0.87 6.64 4.12
CA VAL A 33 0.07 7.32 3.10
C VAL A 33 -1.20 6.52 2.89
N LEU A 34 -2.36 7.16 3.06
CA LEU A 34 -3.67 6.58 2.82
C LEU A 34 -4.23 7.12 1.51
N GLU A 35 -4.67 6.23 0.62
CA GLU A 35 -5.19 6.64 -0.70
C GLU A 35 -6.40 7.58 -0.57
N LYS A 36 -7.27 7.33 0.42
CA LYS A 36 -8.48 8.12 0.68
C LYS A 36 -8.20 9.59 1.05
N GLU A 37 -7.03 9.88 1.62
CA GLU A 37 -6.65 11.22 2.09
C GLU A 37 -6.04 12.03 0.94
N GLY A 38 -5.68 11.37 -0.15
CA GLY A 38 -4.96 11.96 -1.26
C GLY A 38 -3.47 12.15 -0.95
N TYR A 39 -2.70 12.28 -2.02
CA TYR A 39 -1.24 12.47 -1.97
C TYR A 39 -0.77 13.45 -3.06
N ALA A 40 -1.66 14.33 -3.49
CA ALA A 40 -1.35 15.37 -4.47
C ALA A 40 -0.34 16.37 -3.88
N GLY A 41 0.72 16.66 -4.62
CA GLY A 41 1.82 17.52 -4.17
C GLY A 41 2.86 16.80 -3.29
N ASP A 42 2.73 15.48 -3.10
CA ASP A 42 3.77 14.68 -2.48
C ASP A 42 4.99 14.58 -3.41
N PRO A 43 6.23 14.78 -2.93
CA PRO A 43 7.43 14.60 -3.76
C PRO A 43 7.57 13.20 -4.38
N LEU A 44 6.89 12.20 -3.83
CA LEU A 44 6.86 10.81 -4.31
C LEU A 44 5.54 10.45 -5.00
N GLU A 45 4.70 11.43 -5.34
CA GLU A 45 3.34 11.25 -5.88
C GLU A 45 3.29 10.24 -7.03
N GLU A 46 4.21 10.33 -8.00
CA GLU A 46 4.22 9.43 -9.15
C GLU A 46 4.48 7.97 -8.76
N GLU A 47 5.45 7.72 -7.88
CA GLU A 47 5.78 6.36 -7.42
C GLU A 47 4.68 5.84 -6.49
N ILE A 48 4.10 6.68 -5.61
CA ILE A 48 2.94 6.34 -4.78
C ILE A 48 1.78 5.89 -5.68
N ALA A 49 1.43 6.66 -6.71
CA ALA A 49 0.36 6.33 -7.64
C ALA A 49 0.63 5.01 -8.37
N LYS A 50 1.86 4.78 -8.82
CA LYS A 50 2.27 3.52 -9.46
C LYS A 50 2.18 2.31 -8.52
N ARG A 51 2.53 2.48 -7.26
CA ARG A 51 2.46 1.43 -6.23
C ARG A 51 1.03 1.08 -5.86
N PHE A 52 0.14 2.07 -5.75
CA PHE A 52 -1.29 1.82 -5.56
C PHE A 52 -1.89 1.06 -6.74
N ARG A 53 -1.56 1.45 -7.99
CA ARG A 53 -2.04 0.73 -9.18
C ARG A 53 -1.54 -0.71 -9.28
N SER A 54 -0.28 -0.96 -8.91
CA SER A 54 0.34 -2.29 -9.03
C SER A 54 0.14 -3.19 -7.82
N GLY A 55 -0.25 -2.64 -6.66
CA GLY A 55 -0.33 -3.37 -5.40
C GLY A 55 1.01 -3.93 -4.90
N SER A 56 2.14 -3.54 -5.52
CA SER A 56 3.43 -4.22 -5.35
C SER A 56 4.38 -3.48 -4.42
N SER A 57 4.83 -4.16 -3.38
CA SER A 57 5.86 -3.63 -2.46
C SER A 57 7.26 -3.64 -3.08
N GLY A 58 8.19 -2.85 -2.56
CA GLY A 58 9.57 -2.89 -3.01
C GLY A 58 10.38 -1.63 -2.73
N MET A 59 11.64 -1.67 -3.17
CA MET A 59 12.60 -0.59 -2.98
C MET A 59 12.49 0.48 -4.06
N LEU A 60 12.69 1.74 -3.67
CA LEU A 60 13.02 2.86 -4.53
C LEU A 60 14.41 3.34 -4.13
N LYS A 61 15.39 3.10 -5.00
CA LYS A 61 16.75 3.61 -4.83
C LYS A 61 16.80 5.06 -5.29
N ARG A 62 17.39 5.93 -4.48
CA ARG A 62 17.59 7.34 -4.80
C ARG A 62 19.07 7.66 -4.59
N GLU A 63 19.68 8.29 -5.58
CA GLU A 63 21.14 8.52 -5.57
C GLU A 63 21.55 9.53 -4.49
N ASP A 64 20.70 10.51 -4.21
CA ASP A 64 21.00 11.66 -3.33
C ASP A 64 20.23 11.67 -1.99
N ALA A 65 19.34 10.71 -1.77
CA ALA A 65 18.52 10.61 -0.56
C ALA A 65 18.32 9.13 -0.23
N GLY A 66 18.33 8.74 1.05
CA GLY A 66 18.30 7.33 1.46
C GLY A 66 17.27 6.45 0.73
N ASP A 67 17.60 5.15 0.61
CA ASP A 67 16.74 4.14 -0.02
C ASP A 67 15.40 4.03 0.73
N LEU A 68 14.31 4.07 -0.03
CA LEU A 68 12.96 3.96 0.52
C LEU A 68 12.34 2.62 0.18
N PHE A 69 11.78 1.95 1.18
CA PHE A 69 10.96 0.77 1.00
C PHE A 69 9.47 1.11 1.09
N PHE A 70 8.71 0.71 0.08
CA PHE A 70 7.26 0.88 0.00
C PHE A 70 6.60 -0.43 0.39
N THR A 71 5.97 -0.47 1.56
CA THR A 71 5.11 -1.58 1.99
C THR A 71 3.68 -1.25 1.61
N VAL A 72 3.20 -1.91 0.55
CA VAL A 72 1.88 -1.66 -0.05
C VAL A 72 0.84 -2.59 0.55
N SER A 73 -0.27 -2.03 1.00
CA SER A 73 -1.43 -2.76 1.52
C SER A 73 -2.68 -2.27 0.78
N VAL A 74 -3.01 -2.94 -0.32
CA VAL A 74 -4.25 -2.72 -1.07
C VAL A 74 -5.28 -3.80 -0.73
N PRO A 75 -6.59 -3.49 -0.68
CA PRO A 75 -7.61 -4.50 -0.48
C PRO A 75 -7.57 -5.54 -1.60
N PRO A 76 -7.73 -6.84 -1.28
CA PRO A 76 -7.79 -7.86 -2.32
C PRO A 76 -9.00 -7.62 -3.23
N PRO A 77 -8.89 -7.98 -4.53
CA PRO A 77 -9.98 -7.80 -5.48
C PRO A 77 -11.22 -8.56 -5.04
N ARG A 78 -12.40 -8.01 -5.33
CA ARG A 78 -13.66 -8.71 -5.12
C ARG A 78 -13.93 -9.59 -6.33
N LEU A 79 -13.98 -10.90 -6.11
CA LEU A 79 -14.45 -11.84 -7.12
C LEU A 79 -15.98 -11.90 -7.05
N VAL A 80 -16.64 -11.68 -8.19
CA VAL A 80 -18.08 -11.89 -8.34
C VAL A 80 -18.25 -13.11 -9.24
N VAL A 81 -18.73 -14.21 -8.66
CA VAL A 81 -18.93 -15.48 -9.37
C VAL A 81 -20.43 -15.72 -9.53
N ILE A 82 -20.90 -15.85 -10.77
CA ILE A 82 -22.32 -16.06 -11.10
C ILE A 82 -22.48 -17.45 -11.72
N GLY A 83 -23.26 -18.31 -11.07
CA GLY A 83 -23.48 -19.70 -11.46
C GLY A 83 -22.70 -20.69 -10.58
N ALA A 84 -23.44 -21.58 -9.92
CA ALA A 84 -22.92 -22.60 -9.01
C ALA A 84 -22.79 -23.97 -9.72
N VAL A 85 -21.91 -24.03 -10.71
CA VAL A 85 -21.48 -25.29 -11.34
C VAL A 85 -20.10 -25.69 -10.85
N HIS A 86 -19.71 -26.94 -11.06
CA HIS A 86 -18.51 -27.57 -10.49
C HIS A 86 -17.20 -26.78 -10.65
N ILE A 87 -17.06 -25.93 -11.68
CA ILE A 87 -15.85 -25.12 -11.93
C ILE A 87 -15.71 -23.97 -10.91
N SER A 88 -16.82 -23.42 -10.41
CA SER A 88 -16.83 -22.30 -9.47
C SER A 88 -16.35 -22.66 -8.06
N GLN A 89 -16.25 -23.96 -7.72
CA GLN A 89 -15.80 -24.43 -6.40
C GLN A 89 -14.27 -24.42 -6.22
N ALA A 90 -13.52 -24.42 -7.33
CA ALA A 90 -12.06 -24.41 -7.32
C ALA A 90 -11.44 -23.00 -7.37
N LEU A 91 -12.28 -21.96 -7.43
CA LEU A 91 -11.92 -20.55 -7.54
C LEU A 91 -11.85 -19.84 -6.18
#